data_AF-A0A7S3P010-F1
#
_entry.id   AF-A0A7S3P010-F1
#
_cell.length_a   1.000
_cell.length_b   1.000
_cell.length_c   1.000
_cell.angle_alpha   90.00
_cell.angle_beta   90.00
_cell.angle_gamma   90.00
#
_symmetry.space_group_name_H-M   'P 1'
#
loop_
_entity.id
_entity.type
_entity.pdbx_description
1 polymer ?
#
loop_
_entity_poly.entity_id
_entity_poly.type
_entity_poly.pdbx_seq_one_letter_code
_entity_poly.pdbx_strand_id
1 'polypeptide(L)'
;MLRGNGRRKTGETAMNKDSSRSHSIFTIYIEQMEEADGDQKIKAGKLHLVDLAGSERQSKTHATGDRLKEAQKINLSLSALGNVISALVDGKAKHIPYRDSKLTRLLQDSLGGNTKTVMIAALSPADDNYDETLSTL
;
A
#
# COMPACT_ATOMS: atom_id res chain seq x y z
N MET A 1 -15.40 -1.81 -11.42
CA MET A 1 -13.91 -1.77 -11.42
C MET A 1 -13.32 -1.02 -12.61
N LEU A 2 -13.66 -1.35 -13.87
CA LEU A 2 -13.08 -0.69 -15.07
C LEU A 2 -13.16 0.85 -15.08
N ARG A 3 -14.32 1.43 -14.73
CA ARG A 3 -14.49 2.90 -14.61
C ARG A 3 -13.66 3.54 -13.49
N GLY A 4 -13.37 2.80 -12.43
CA GLY A 4 -12.51 3.26 -11.32
C GLY A 4 -11.04 3.25 -11.73
N ASN A 5 -10.60 2.19 -12.42
CA ASN A 5 -9.26 2.12 -12.98
C ASN A 5 -9.01 3.27 -13.98
N GLY A 6 -9.97 3.57 -14.84
CA GLY A 6 -9.87 4.69 -15.81
C GLY A 6 -9.90 6.10 -15.20
N ARG A 7 -10.19 6.26 -13.91
CA ARG A 7 -10.11 7.55 -13.19
C ARG A 7 -8.87 7.65 -12.28
N ARG A 8 -8.08 6.58 -12.19
CA ARG A 8 -6.80 6.62 -11.49
C ARG A 8 -5.88 7.60 -12.23
N LYS A 9 -5.24 8.49 -11.49
CA LYS A 9 -4.27 9.42 -12.08
C LYS A 9 -3.04 8.62 -12.51
N THR A 10 -2.97 8.27 -13.79
CA THR A 10 -1.78 7.71 -14.42
C THR A 10 -0.93 8.87 -14.93
N GLY A 11 0.39 8.73 -14.87
CA GLY A 11 1.30 9.71 -15.42
C GLY A 11 2.56 9.00 -15.87
N GLU A 12 2.92 9.23 -17.13
CA GLU A 12 4.05 8.53 -17.75
C GLU A 12 5.37 9.00 -17.13
N THR A 13 6.19 8.03 -16.72
CA THR A 13 7.63 8.22 -16.49
C THR A 13 8.40 7.33 -17.47
N ALA A 14 9.68 7.63 -17.70
CA ALA A 14 10.53 6.85 -18.61
C ALA A 14 10.69 5.36 -18.20
N MET A 15 10.30 4.99 -16.98
CA MET A 15 10.45 3.64 -16.41
C MET A 15 9.13 2.85 -16.33
N ASN A 16 7.97 3.51 -16.31
CA ASN A 16 6.67 2.83 -16.35
C ASN A 16 5.56 3.77 -16.83
N LYS A 17 4.77 3.31 -17.81
CA LYS A 17 3.82 4.13 -18.57
C LYS A 17 2.44 4.24 -17.91
N ASP A 18 2.02 3.24 -17.11
CA ASP A 18 0.58 3.09 -16.79
C ASP A 18 0.18 2.85 -15.32
N SER A 19 1.10 2.77 -14.33
CA SER A 19 0.68 2.39 -12.96
C SER A 19 1.36 3.06 -11.76
N SER A 20 2.55 3.65 -11.87
CA SER A 20 3.42 3.89 -10.69
C SER A 20 3.14 5.15 -9.85
N ARG A 21 2.04 5.89 -10.04
CA ARG A 21 1.90 7.25 -9.48
C ARG A 21 0.86 7.46 -8.39
N SER A 22 0.17 6.41 -7.96
CA SER A 22 -0.79 6.52 -6.86
C SER A 22 -0.96 5.17 -6.16
N HIS A 23 -1.24 5.20 -4.86
CA HIS A 23 -1.70 4.01 -4.14
C HIS A 23 -3.22 3.89 -4.31
N SER A 24 -3.72 2.69 -4.55
CA SER A 24 -5.15 2.40 -4.62
C SER A 24 -5.52 1.38 -3.55
N ILE A 25 -6.58 1.67 -2.80
CA ILE A 25 -7.17 0.72 -1.85
C ILE A 25 -8.60 0.49 -2.29
N PHE A 26 -8.90 -0.74 -2.65
CA PHE A 26 -10.26 -1.19 -2.91
C PHE A 26 -10.71 -2.08 -1.75
N THR A 27 -11.80 -1.70 -1.10
CA THR A 27 -12.32 -2.43 0.06
C THR A 27 -13.64 -3.08 -0.29
N ILE A 28 -13.75 -4.38 -0.01
CA ILE A 28 -14.98 -5.15 -0.12
C ILE A 28 -15.47 -5.43 1.29
N TYR A 29 -16.71 -5.04 1.58
CA TYR A 29 -17.44 -5.45 2.77
C TYR A 29 -18.45 -6.51 2.36
N ILE A 30 -18.47 -7.63 3.07
CA ILE A 30 -19.41 -8.72 2.88
C ILE A 30 -20.11 -8.90 4.22
N GLU A 31 -21.43 -8.79 4.22
CA GLU A 31 -22.25 -9.09 5.39
C GLU A 31 -23.19 -10.23 5.01
N GLN A 32 -23.22 -11.25 5.85
CA GLN A 32 -24.08 -12.41 5.70
C GLN A 32 -24.87 -12.58 6.99
N MET A 33 -26.19 -12.65 6.84
CA MET A 33 -27.10 -13.01 7.91
C MET A 33 -27.33 -14.53 7.86
N GLU A 34 -27.04 -15.21 8.95
CA GLU A 34 -27.38 -16.61 9.15
C GLU A 34 -28.46 -16.69 10.22
N GLU A 35 -29.56 -17.35 9.90
CA GLU A 35 -30.64 -17.63 10.84
C GLU A 35 -30.62 -19.13 11.13
N ALA A 36 -30.31 -19.49 12.38
CA ALA A 36 -30.27 -20.86 12.84
C ALA A 36 -30.92 -20.94 14.22
N ASP A 37 -31.89 -21.84 14.36
CA ASP A 37 -32.58 -22.12 15.63
C ASP A 37 -33.26 -20.88 16.28
N GLY A 38 -33.79 -19.97 15.44
CA GLY A 38 -34.44 -18.73 15.88
C GLY A 38 -33.49 -17.60 16.28
N ASP A 39 -32.18 -17.84 16.23
CA ASP A 39 -31.13 -16.86 16.52
C ASP A 39 -30.57 -16.29 15.20
N GLN A 40 -30.57 -14.96 15.09
CA GLN A 40 -30.02 -14.24 13.95
C GLN A 40 -28.57 -13.85 14.23
N LYS A 41 -27.63 -14.41 13.46
CA LYS A 41 -26.19 -14.09 13.52
C LYS A 41 -25.76 -13.36 12.26
N ILE A 42 -25.09 -12.22 12.43
CA ILE A 42 -24.46 -11.50 11.32
C ILE A 42 -22.98 -11.85 11.31
N LYS A 43 -22.51 -12.41 10.20
CA LYS A 43 -21.09 -12.57 9.87
C LYS A 43 -20.69 -11.44 8.94
N ALA A 44 -19.69 -10.67 9.33
CA ALA A 44 -19.11 -9.63 8.50
C ALA A 44 -17.67 -9.98 8.11
N GLY A 45 -17.34 -9.79 6.84
CA GLY A 45 -16.01 -9.92 6.26
C GLY A 45 -15.59 -8.62 5.62
N LYS A 46 -14.30 -8.30 5.75
CA LYS A 46 -13.68 -7.11 5.16
C LYS A 46 -12.42 -7.52 4.44
N LEU A 47 -12.35 -7.23 3.14
CA LEU A 47 -11.20 -7.54 2.30
C LEU A 47 -10.64 -6.26 1.71
N HIS A 48 -9.36 -6.01 1.94
CA HIS A 48 -8.60 -4.94 1.29
C HIS A 48 -7.79 -5.50 0.12
N LEU A 49 -8.04 -4.98 -1.07
CA LEU A 49 -7.20 -5.16 -2.25
C LEU A 49 -6.40 -3.87 -2.45
N VAL A 50 -5.11 -3.93 -2.15
CA VAL A 50 -4.22 -2.76 -2.13
C VAL A 50 -3.22 -2.87 -3.27
N ASP A 51 -3.18 -1.84 -4.11
CA ASP A 51 -2.17 -1.65 -5.13
C ASP A 51 -1.28 -0.47 -4.72
N LEU A 52 0.01 -0.74 -4.51
CA LEU A 52 0.98 0.27 -4.09
C LEU A 52 1.72 0.79 -5.32
N ALA A 53 1.97 2.10 -5.34
CA ALA A 53 2.91 2.69 -6.29
C ALA A 53 4.32 2.12 -6.08
N GLY A 54 5.16 2.29 -7.11
CA GLY A 54 6.54 1.84 -7.07
C GLY A 54 7.37 2.57 -6.00
N SER A 55 8.33 1.85 -5.42
CA SER A 55 9.22 2.32 -4.34
C SER A 55 10.56 2.87 -4.85
N GLU A 56 10.72 3.00 -6.18
CA GLU A 56 12.00 3.33 -6.79
C GLU A 56 12.57 4.68 -6.32
N ARG A 57 13.91 4.76 -6.28
CA ARG A 57 14.61 5.99 -5.93
C ARG A 57 14.46 7.05 -7.02
N GLN A 58 14.16 8.27 -6.57
CA GLN A 58 13.94 9.42 -7.45
C GLN A 58 15.14 9.78 -8.30
N SER A 59 16.36 9.53 -7.81
CA SER A 59 17.60 9.73 -8.55
C SER A 59 17.62 8.97 -9.88
N LYS A 60 16.93 7.83 -9.99
CA LYS A 60 16.82 7.06 -11.24
C LYS A 60 15.74 7.58 -12.19
N THR A 61 14.77 8.33 -11.68
CA THR A 61 13.58 8.78 -12.45
C THR A 61 13.80 10.03 -13.30
N HIS A 62 14.90 10.76 -13.07
CA HIS A 62 15.20 12.04 -13.74
C HIS A 62 14.04 13.06 -13.68
N ALA A 63 13.16 12.93 -12.68
CA ALA A 63 11.97 13.78 -12.54
C ALA A 63 12.36 15.19 -12.05
N THR A 64 11.78 16.21 -12.68
CA THR A 64 12.01 17.63 -12.33
C THR A 64 10.71 18.34 -12.00
N GLY A 65 10.81 19.48 -11.30
CA GLY A 65 9.67 20.35 -10.99
C GLY A 65 8.54 19.64 -10.23
N ASP A 66 7.31 19.74 -10.73
CA ASP A 66 6.14 19.15 -10.07
C ASP A 66 6.14 17.61 -10.10
N ARG A 67 6.81 16.99 -11.08
CA ARG A 67 6.98 15.54 -11.12
C ARG A 67 7.87 15.04 -9.98
N LEU A 68 8.88 15.82 -9.59
CA LEU A 68 9.72 15.50 -8.43
C LEU A 68 8.90 15.56 -7.13
N LYS A 69 8.09 16.62 -6.95
CA LYS A 69 7.21 16.76 -5.78
C LYS A 69 6.20 15.62 -5.68
N GLU A 70 5.68 15.15 -6.81
CA GLU A 70 4.78 13.99 -6.87
C GLU A 70 5.48 12.70 -6.44
N ALA A 71 6.66 12.41 -7.01
CA ALA A 71 7.48 11.26 -6.63
C ALA A 71 7.85 11.29 -5.14
N GLN A 72 8.09 12.47 -4.56
CA GLN A 72 8.36 12.64 -3.12
C GLN A 72 7.19 12.24 -2.27
N LYS A 73 5.97 12.59 -2.68
CA LYS A 73 4.77 12.20 -1.93
C LYS A 73 4.51 10.70 -1.98
N ILE A 74 4.78 10.06 -3.11
CA ILE A 74 4.65 8.60 -3.27
C ILE A 74 5.61 7.87 -2.32
N ASN A 75 6.90 8.22 -2.39
CA ASN A 75 7.90 7.59 -1.54
C ASN A 75 7.70 7.90 -0.06
N LEU A 76 7.20 9.09 0.28
CA LEU A 76 6.87 9.42 1.68
C LEU A 76 5.81 8.47 2.27
N SER A 77 4.75 8.14 1.53
CA SER A 77 3.76 7.16 2.02
C SER A 77 4.34 5.75 2.14
N LEU A 78 5.23 5.34 1.24
CA LEU A 78 5.90 4.03 1.32
C LEU A 78 6.92 3.97 2.47
N SER A 79 7.67 5.04 2.72
CA SER A 79 8.57 5.12 3.87
C SER A 79 7.81 5.10 5.19
N ALA A 80 6.67 5.80 5.27
CA ALA A 80 5.79 5.72 6.44
C ALA A 80 5.27 4.30 6.67
N LEU A 81 4.92 3.58 5.60
CA LEU A 81 4.53 2.16 5.66
C LEU A 81 5.68 1.30 6.20
N GLY A 82 6.91 1.48 5.69
CA GLY A 82 8.10 0.80 6.19
C GLY A 82 8.35 1.07 7.68
N ASN A 83 8.24 2.32 8.12
CA ASN A 83 8.41 2.70 9.53
C ASN A 83 7.38 2.03 10.45
N VAL A 84 6.12 1.92 10.00
CA VAL A 84 5.07 1.19 10.74
C VAL A 84 5.42 -0.29 10.87
N ILE A 85 5.86 -0.94 9.79
CA ILE A 85 6.24 -2.36 9.81
C ILE A 85 7.44 -2.57 10.73
N SER A 86 8.49 -1.75 10.61
CA SER A 86 9.67 -1.82 11.48
C SER A 86 9.32 -1.65 12.96
N ALA A 87 8.45 -0.71 13.29
CA ALA A 87 8.00 -0.49 14.67
C ALA A 87 7.18 -1.67 15.21
N LEU A 88 6.35 -2.30 14.37
CA LEU A 88 5.58 -3.50 14.72
C LEU A 88 6.49 -4.71 14.97
N VAL A 89 7.54 -4.87 14.15
CA VAL A 89 8.50 -5.98 14.26
C VAL A 89 9.41 -5.83 15.48
N ASP A 90 9.91 -4.63 15.77
CA ASP A 90 10.77 -4.40 16.95
C ASP A 90 10.01 -4.67 18.26
N GLY A 91 8.68 -4.46 18.28
CA GLY A 91 7.80 -4.81 19.40
C GLY A 91 8.01 -4.00 20.69
N LYS A 92 9.07 -3.19 20.77
CA LYS A 92 9.37 -2.30 21.91
C LYS A 92 8.77 -0.90 21.73
N ALA A 93 8.34 -0.56 20.51
CA ALA A 93 7.75 0.73 20.23
C ALA A 93 6.43 0.90 20.99
N LYS A 94 6.40 1.81 21.97
CA LYS A 94 5.17 2.17 22.69
C LYS A 94 4.12 2.80 21.78
N HIS A 95 4.55 3.43 20.68
CA HIS A 95 3.68 4.06 19.70
C HIS A 95 4.07 3.64 18.28
N ILE A 96 3.11 3.11 17.53
CA ILE A 96 3.26 2.83 16.11
C ILE A 96 2.79 4.05 15.29
N PRO A 97 3.60 4.60 14.37
CA PRO A 97 3.36 5.88 13.71
C PRO A 97 2.36 5.78 12.53
N TYR A 98 1.20 5.14 12.74
CA TYR A 98 0.19 5.02 11.68
C TYR A 98 -0.27 6.37 11.12
N ARG A 99 -0.14 7.45 11.90
CA ARG A 99 -0.63 8.80 11.56
C ARG A 99 0.22 9.55 10.54
N ASP A 100 1.44 9.08 10.28
CA ASP A 100 2.40 9.77 9.42
C ASP A 100 1.98 9.80 7.94
N SER A 101 1.10 8.88 7.53
CA SER A 101 0.49 8.92 6.20
C SER A 101 -0.98 8.49 6.23
N LYS A 102 -1.77 8.97 5.25
CA LYS A 102 -3.16 8.49 5.09
C LYS A 102 -3.21 7.00 4.75
N LEU A 103 -2.21 6.50 4.02
CA LEU A 103 -2.08 5.09 3.65
C LEU A 103 -2.00 4.21 4.90
N THR A 104 -1.05 4.50 5.79
CA THR A 104 -0.85 3.77 7.05
C THR A 104 -2.02 3.89 8.01
N ARG A 105 -2.77 5.01 8.00
CA ARG A 105 -4.02 5.13 8.77
C ARG A 105 -5.12 4.21 8.23
N LEU A 106 -5.28 4.12 6.92
CA LEU A 106 -6.28 3.25 6.30
C LEU A 106 -5.95 1.77 6.49
N LEU A 107 -4.65 1.44 6.50
CA LEU A 107 -4.15 0.08 6.68
C LEU A 107 -3.86 -0.29 8.14
N GLN A 108 -4.16 0.57 9.11
CA GLN A 108 -3.89 0.32 10.53
C GLN A 108 -4.57 -0.97 11.04
N ASP A 109 -5.77 -1.25 10.54
CA ASP A 109 -6.49 -2.49 10.87
C ASP A 109 -5.79 -3.73 10.27
N SER A 110 -5.17 -3.56 9.10
CA SER A 110 -4.44 -4.61 8.38
C SER A 110 -3.01 -4.85 8.89
N LEU A 111 -2.38 -3.84 9.47
CA LEU A 111 -1.00 -3.89 9.92
C LEU A 111 -0.99 -3.82 11.45
N GLY A 112 -0.74 -4.94 12.12
CA GLY A 112 -0.73 -5.01 13.58
C GLY A 112 -2.12 -5.08 14.25
N GLY A 113 -3.20 -5.09 13.47
CA GLY A 113 -4.57 -5.34 13.94
C GLY A 113 -4.96 -6.83 13.92
N ASN A 114 -6.27 -7.10 14.02
CA ASN A 114 -6.82 -8.45 14.08
C ASN A 114 -7.34 -8.95 12.72
N THR A 115 -6.53 -8.80 11.67
CA THR A 115 -6.86 -9.29 10.32
C THR A 115 -5.73 -10.12 9.76
N LYS A 116 -6.06 -11.10 8.91
CA LYS A 116 -5.05 -11.81 8.11
C LYS A 116 -4.61 -10.90 6.98
N THR A 117 -3.31 -10.63 6.90
CA THR A 117 -2.72 -9.74 5.89
C THR A 117 -1.58 -10.43 5.18
N VAL A 118 -1.56 -10.33 3.86
CA VAL A 118 -0.49 -10.84 3.00
C VAL A 118 0.08 -9.66 2.22
N MET A 119 1.41 -9.56 2.19
CA MET A 119 2.13 -8.60 1.37
C MET A 119 2.87 -9.36 0.27
N ILE A 120 2.79 -8.85 -0.96
CA ILE A 120 3.52 -9.39 -2.12
C ILE A 120 4.61 -8.39 -2.47
N ALA A 121 5.87 -8.83 -2.39
CA ALA A 121 7.02 -8.06 -2.86
C ALA A 121 7.25 -8.33 -4.35
N ALA A 122 7.00 -7.33 -5.20
CA ALA A 122 7.28 -7.40 -6.62
C ALA A 122 8.69 -6.85 -6.89
N LEU A 123 9.62 -7.73 -7.22
CA LEU A 123 11.04 -7.40 -7.39
C LEU A 123 11.43 -7.46 -8.87
N SER A 124 12.42 -6.65 -9.26
CA SER A 124 12.98 -6.70 -10.61
C SER A 124 14.22 -7.61 -10.62
N PRO A 125 14.35 -8.52 -11.60
CA PRO A 125 15.52 -9.37 -11.73
C PRO A 125 16.69 -8.67 -12.45
N ALA A 126 16.54 -7.41 -12.87
CA ALA A 126 17.56 -6.68 -13.60
C ALA A 126 18.71 -6.24 -12.67
N ASP A 127 19.95 -6.36 -13.14
CA ASP A 127 21.15 -5.99 -12.38
C ASP A 127 21.13 -4.51 -11.94
N ASP A 128 20.67 -3.62 -12.81
CA ASP A 128 20.53 -2.18 -12.52
C ASP A 128 19.53 -1.87 -11.39
N ASN A 129 18.70 -2.84 -11.01
CA ASN A 129 17.72 -2.75 -9.93
C ASN A 129 18.14 -3.50 -8.65
N TYR A 130 19.37 -4.01 -8.58
CA TYR A 130 19.88 -4.73 -7.42
C TYR A 130 19.62 -4.00 -6.09
N ASP A 131 19.98 -2.71 -6.01
CA ASP A 131 19.79 -1.90 -4.79
C ASP A 131 18.31 -1.74 -4.39
N GLU A 132 17.40 -1.68 -5.37
CA GLU A 132 15.95 -1.55 -5.11
C GLU A 132 15.37 -2.87 -4.60
N THR A 133 15.81 -3.97 -5.20
CA THR A 133 15.45 -5.33 -4.78
C THR A 133 15.95 -5.60 -3.36
N LEU A 134 17.22 -5.25 -3.06
CA LEU A 134 17.80 -5.41 -1.73
C LEU A 134 17.08 -4.55 -0.69
N SER A 135 16.62 -3.35 -1.05
CA SER A 135 15.86 -2.50 -0.11
C SER A 135 14.48 -3.08 0.27
N THR A 136 13.97 -4.04 -0.49
CA THR A 136 12.66 -4.67 -0.25
C THR A 136 12.76 -5.98 0.54
N LEU A 137 13.93 -6.63 0.53
CA LEU A 137 14.22 -7.89 1.22
C LEU A 137 14.74 -7.64 2.65
#